data_AF-A0A433BXS7-F1
#
_entry.id   AF-A0A433BXS7-F1
#
_cell.length_a   1.000
_cell.length_b   1.000
_cell.length_c   1.000
_cell.angle_alpha   90.00
_cell.angle_beta   90.00
_cell.angle_gamma   90.00
#
_symmetry.space_group_name_H-M   'P 1'
#
loop_
_entity.id
_entity.type
_entity.pdbx_description
1 polymer ?
#
loop_
_entity_poly.entity_id
_entity_poly.type
_entity_poly.pdbx_seq_one_letter_code
_entity_poly.pdbx_strand_id
1 'polypeptide(L)'
;AYARRFPYLSPVTLPRGMVDLARDLPGRDLRLVASTTSLLAREDTHPALQQLFAQQALRLHGGAGWFNRAREFPNLNHSELPLSREAERAYTEGPSVLQRHLPFWLANLVQRMALALGVIVAIVLPLSRVVPPLYTFRVRSRVFRWYGRLRDIEGRFDRQEGDAVSLLAELDEVEQQLSHIHLPLSYTDELYALRSHLQWVRRRLRGEPDLGEPADRPDNRPAA
;
A
#
# COMPACT_ATOMS: atom_id res chain seq x y z
N ALA A 1 38.96 35.53 -27.42
CA ALA A 1 39.29 34.53 -28.46
C ALA A 1 38.97 33.11 -27.98
N TYR A 2 39.57 32.63 -26.89
CA TYR A 2 39.39 31.26 -26.39
C TYR A 2 37.93 30.82 -26.18
N ALA A 3 37.10 31.62 -25.50
CA ALA A 3 35.67 31.31 -25.30
C ALA A 3 34.83 31.20 -26.59
N ARG A 4 35.29 31.78 -27.70
CA ARG A 4 34.63 31.61 -29.01
C ARG A 4 35.07 30.33 -29.73
N ARG A 5 36.22 29.78 -29.37
CA ARG A 5 36.78 28.55 -29.97
C ARG A 5 36.37 27.30 -29.19
N PHE A 6 36.20 27.44 -27.88
CA PHE A 6 35.85 26.37 -26.95
C PHE A 6 34.52 26.70 -26.25
N PRO A 7 33.39 26.10 -26.66
CA PRO A 7 32.05 26.45 -26.15
C PRO A 7 31.87 26.25 -24.63
N TYR A 8 32.65 25.33 -24.02
CA TYR A 8 32.65 25.07 -22.58
C TYR A 8 33.40 26.14 -21.77
N LEU A 9 34.19 27.01 -22.41
CA LEU A 9 34.93 28.09 -21.77
C LEU A 9 34.15 29.39 -21.81
N SER A 10 33.91 29.97 -20.63
CA SER A 10 33.24 31.27 -20.48
C SER A 10 34.20 32.31 -19.87
N PRO A 11 34.24 33.54 -20.40
CA PRO A 11 34.97 34.62 -19.78
C PRO A 11 34.22 35.09 -18.52
N VAL A 12 34.90 35.15 -17.38
CA VAL A 12 34.32 35.64 -16.12
C VAL A 12 35.20 36.73 -15.54
N THR A 13 34.62 37.66 -14.79
CA THR A 13 35.35 38.73 -14.12
C THR A 13 35.20 38.57 -12.62
N LEU A 14 36.32 38.49 -11.90
CA LEU A 14 36.38 38.53 -10.44
C LEU A 14 36.50 40.01 -10.03
N PRO A 15 35.44 40.66 -9.51
CA PRO A 15 35.51 42.06 -9.15
C PRO A 15 36.46 42.29 -7.97
N ARG A 16 37.00 43.50 -7.90
CA ARG A 16 37.82 43.97 -6.78
C ARG A 16 37.11 43.73 -5.43
N GLY A 17 37.86 43.25 -4.44
CA GLY A 17 37.36 43.04 -3.07
C GLY A 17 36.35 41.89 -2.90
N MET A 18 36.11 41.05 -3.92
CA MET A 18 35.13 39.98 -3.84
C MET A 18 35.54 38.81 -2.92
N VAL A 19 36.84 38.57 -2.74
CA VAL A 19 37.34 37.49 -1.86
C VAL A 19 37.41 37.95 -0.41
N ASP A 20 37.96 39.15 -0.19
CA ASP A 20 38.00 39.80 1.12
C ASP A 20 37.91 41.32 0.90
N LEU A 21 36.75 41.89 1.22
CA LEU A 21 36.48 43.31 1.03
C LEU A 21 37.30 44.19 1.99
N ALA A 22 37.56 43.71 3.21
CA ALA A 22 38.31 44.45 4.22
C ALA A 22 39.80 44.55 3.86
N ARG A 23 40.34 43.50 3.24
CA ARG A 23 41.73 43.47 2.75
C ARG A 23 41.86 43.89 1.28
N ASP A 24 40.76 44.27 0.64
CA ASP A 24 40.71 44.64 -0.77
C ASP A 24 41.33 43.56 -1.69
N LEU A 25 40.93 42.30 -1.49
CA LEU A 25 41.39 41.16 -2.28
C LEU A 25 40.28 40.67 -3.22
N PRO A 26 40.52 40.58 -4.54
CA PRO A 26 41.68 41.10 -5.27
C PRO A 26 41.68 42.63 -5.34
N GLY A 27 42.86 43.28 -5.42
CA GLY A 27 42.96 44.75 -5.47
C GLY A 27 42.54 45.40 -6.80
N ARG A 28 42.08 44.61 -7.76
CA ARG A 28 41.56 45.03 -9.07
C ARG A 28 40.67 43.95 -9.65
N ASP A 29 39.85 44.33 -10.62
CA ASP A 29 39.07 43.37 -11.39
C ASP A 29 40.01 42.44 -12.18
N LEU A 30 39.86 41.13 -11.95
CA LEU A 30 40.63 40.12 -12.67
C LEU A 30 39.74 39.45 -13.72
N ARG A 31 40.18 39.51 -14.98
CA ARG A 31 39.54 38.75 -16.07
C ARG A 31 40.09 37.33 -16.05
N LEU A 32 39.20 36.36 -15.89
CA LEU A 32 39.49 34.94 -15.80
C LEU A 32 38.72 34.19 -16.89
N VAL A 33 39.07 32.92 -17.06
CA VAL A 33 38.34 31.98 -17.90
C VAL A 33 37.89 30.83 -17.03
N ALA A 34 36.59 30.53 -17.06
CA ALA A 34 35.99 29.42 -16.34
C ALA A 34 35.57 28.33 -17.32
N SER A 35 35.76 27.07 -16.93
CA SER A 35 35.21 25.92 -17.65
C SER A 35 33.90 25.50 -16.99
N THR A 36 32.88 25.26 -17.80
CA THR A 36 31.62 24.66 -17.32
C THR A 36 31.83 23.15 -17.16
N THR A 37 31.32 22.58 -16.07
CA THR A 37 31.34 21.13 -15.83
C THR A 37 30.00 20.52 -16.23
N SER A 38 30.05 19.38 -16.91
CA SER A 38 28.86 18.64 -17.34
C SER A 38 28.64 17.41 -16.45
N LEU A 39 27.39 17.18 -16.05
CA LEU A 39 26.98 15.95 -15.36
C LEU A 39 26.58 14.91 -16.41
N LEU A 40 27.31 13.80 -16.46
CA LEU A 40 27.14 12.77 -17.48
C LEU A 40 26.53 11.49 -16.87
N ALA A 41 25.65 10.86 -17.63
CA ALA A 41 25.10 9.55 -17.34
C ALA A 41 25.23 8.67 -18.58
N ARG A 42 25.34 7.35 -18.39
CA ARG A 42 25.34 6.40 -19.51
C ARG A 42 23.93 6.22 -20.07
N GLU A 43 23.81 5.82 -21.34
CA GLU A 43 22.52 5.59 -22.01
C GLU A 43 21.67 4.52 -21.33
N ASP A 44 22.30 3.50 -20.73
CA ASP A 44 21.67 2.41 -19.98
C ASP A 44 21.30 2.80 -18.53
N THR A 45 21.65 4.02 -18.08
CA THR A 45 21.32 4.49 -16.74
C THR A 45 19.82 4.56 -16.57
N HIS A 46 19.29 3.92 -15.53
CA HIS A 46 17.85 3.90 -15.29
C HIS A 46 17.27 5.34 -15.26
N PRO A 47 16.21 5.64 -16.05
CA PRO A 47 15.67 7.00 -16.17
C PRO A 47 15.31 7.68 -14.84
N ALA A 48 14.86 6.89 -13.86
CA ALA A 48 14.56 7.41 -12.52
C ALA A 48 15.80 8.02 -11.84
N LEU A 49 16.98 7.43 -12.02
CA LEU A 49 18.23 7.97 -11.48
C LEU A 49 18.65 9.23 -12.24
N GLN A 50 18.53 9.23 -13.57
CA GLN A 50 18.82 10.42 -14.38
C GLN A 50 17.97 11.62 -13.94
N GLN A 51 16.68 11.39 -13.69
CA GLN A 51 15.78 12.40 -13.16
C GLN A 51 16.18 12.89 -11.77
N LEU A 52 16.54 11.98 -10.85
CA LEU A 52 17.01 12.35 -9.51
C LEU A 52 18.29 13.18 -9.58
N PHE A 53 19.26 12.79 -10.41
CA PHE A 53 20.49 13.54 -10.61
C PHE A 53 20.22 14.94 -11.15
N ALA A 54 19.35 15.08 -12.15
CA ALA A 54 18.97 16.39 -12.69
C ALA A 54 18.31 17.29 -11.62
N GLN A 55 17.40 16.74 -10.82
CA GLN A 55 16.73 17.47 -9.74
C GLN A 55 17.71 17.90 -8.63
N GLN A 56 18.63 17.02 -8.22
CA GLN A 56 19.63 17.37 -7.21
C GLN A 56 20.65 18.38 -7.75
N ALA A 57 21.04 18.27 -9.03
CA ALA A 57 21.92 19.25 -9.66
C ALA A 57 21.30 20.64 -9.65
N LEU A 58 20.00 20.78 -9.96
CA LEU A 58 19.26 22.03 -9.85
C LEU A 58 19.28 22.62 -8.43
N ARG A 59 19.11 21.76 -7.42
CA ARG A 59 19.11 22.18 -6.02
C ARG A 59 20.50 22.60 -5.52
N LEU A 60 21.54 21.84 -5.87
CA LEU A 60 22.90 22.06 -5.37
C LEU A 60 23.62 23.18 -6.11
N HIS A 61 23.40 23.32 -7.42
CA HIS A 61 24.11 24.28 -8.27
C HIS A 61 23.29 25.51 -8.67
N GLY A 62 22.02 25.58 -8.27
CA GLY A 62 21.14 26.73 -8.53
C GLY A 62 21.43 27.99 -7.70
N GLY A 63 22.30 27.90 -6.69
CA GLY A 63 22.69 29.04 -5.85
C GLY A 63 23.58 30.04 -6.60
N ALA A 64 23.56 31.30 -6.16
CA ALA A 64 24.55 32.27 -6.61
C ALA A 64 25.91 31.96 -5.98
N GLY A 65 26.97 32.08 -6.76
CA GLY A 65 28.36 31.96 -6.31
C GLY A 65 29.18 33.16 -6.76
N TRP A 66 30.50 33.06 -6.60
CA TRP A 66 31.44 34.13 -6.97
C TRP A 66 31.40 34.44 -8.47
N PHE A 67 31.20 33.42 -9.31
CA PHE A 67 31.30 33.53 -10.77
C PHE A 67 29.97 33.30 -11.48
N ASN A 68 28.90 32.99 -10.75
CA ASN A 68 27.62 32.60 -11.30
C ASN A 68 26.45 33.24 -10.55
N ARG A 69 25.40 33.62 -11.27
CA ARG A 69 24.15 34.16 -10.75
C ARG A 69 23.26 33.03 -10.22
N ALA A 70 22.32 33.41 -9.36
CA ALA A 70 21.26 32.49 -8.93
C ALA A 70 20.49 31.98 -10.15
N ARG A 71 20.23 30.66 -10.19
CA ARG A 71 19.56 29.94 -11.28
C ARG A 71 20.28 30.01 -12.63
N GLU A 72 21.59 30.30 -12.64
CA GLU A 72 22.40 30.24 -13.86
C GLU A 72 22.81 28.81 -14.23
N PHE A 73 22.97 27.93 -13.22
CA PHE A 73 23.36 26.54 -13.40
C PHE A 73 22.42 25.61 -12.65
N PRO A 74 22.27 24.35 -13.09
CA PRO A 74 22.69 23.79 -14.39
C PRO A 74 21.93 24.43 -15.57
N ASN A 75 22.58 24.57 -16.73
CA ASN A 75 21.99 25.15 -17.95
C ASN A 75 22.07 24.17 -19.14
N LEU A 76 21.19 24.40 -20.15
CA LEU A 76 21.09 23.55 -21.35
C LEU A 76 21.80 24.15 -22.58
N ASN A 77 22.31 25.38 -22.48
CA ASN A 77 22.67 26.20 -23.64
C ASN A 77 24.01 25.83 -24.29
N HIS A 78 24.85 25.04 -23.61
CA HIS A 78 26.22 24.73 -24.05
C HIS A 78 26.59 23.25 -23.88
N SER A 79 25.61 22.34 -24.03
CA SER A 79 25.88 20.90 -23.91
C SER A 79 26.65 20.39 -25.12
N GLU A 80 27.82 19.78 -24.89
CA GLU A 80 28.61 19.11 -25.93
C GLU A 80 28.05 17.74 -26.31
N LEU A 81 27.20 17.17 -25.45
CA LEU A 81 26.63 15.84 -25.57
C LEU A 81 25.10 15.92 -25.66
N PRO A 82 24.44 14.92 -26.25
CA PRO A 82 22.98 14.87 -26.31
C PRO A 82 22.38 14.92 -24.91
N LEU A 83 21.35 15.76 -24.76
CA LEU A 83 20.61 15.90 -23.50
C LEU A 83 19.69 14.70 -23.29
N SER A 84 19.64 14.19 -22.06
CA SER A 84 18.65 13.18 -21.70
C SER A 84 17.25 13.81 -21.59
N ARG A 85 16.23 13.05 -22.01
CA ARG A 85 14.83 13.49 -21.95
C ARG A 85 14.40 13.80 -20.51
N GLU A 86 14.98 13.10 -19.54
CA GLU A 86 14.77 13.30 -18.11
C GLU A 86 15.35 14.63 -17.62
N ALA A 87 16.54 15.02 -18.09
CA ALA A 87 17.16 16.30 -17.75
C ALA A 87 16.38 17.48 -18.34
N GLU A 88 15.91 17.35 -19.58
CA GLU A 88 15.06 18.35 -20.24
C GLU A 88 13.73 18.54 -19.48
N ARG A 89 13.07 17.44 -19.10
CA ARG A 89 11.84 17.49 -18.28
C ARG A 89 12.07 18.13 -16.92
N ALA A 90 13.17 17.79 -16.24
CA ALA A 90 13.48 18.37 -14.93
C ALA A 90 13.67 19.91 -15.00
N TYR A 91 14.18 20.42 -16.12
CA TYR A 91 14.39 21.85 -16.33
C TYR A 91 13.11 22.59 -16.77
N THR A 92 12.33 22.00 -17.69
CA THR A 92 11.17 22.66 -18.31
C THR A 92 9.87 22.49 -17.51
N GLU A 93 9.62 21.31 -16.96
CA GLU A 93 8.32 20.96 -16.36
C GLU A 93 8.33 21.07 -14.82
N GLY A 94 9.52 21.20 -14.22
CA GLY A 94 9.70 21.14 -12.77
C GLY A 94 9.35 19.76 -12.17
N PRO A 95 9.47 19.57 -10.85
CA PRO A 95 9.08 18.30 -10.22
C PRO A 95 7.59 18.04 -10.43
N SER A 96 7.24 16.81 -10.84
CA SER A 96 5.87 16.45 -11.19
C SER A 96 4.91 16.75 -10.03
N VAL A 97 3.66 17.15 -10.32
CA VAL A 97 2.67 17.52 -9.30
C VAL A 97 2.45 16.39 -8.27
N LEU A 98 2.58 15.13 -8.72
CA LEU A 98 2.56 13.94 -7.88
C LEU A 98 3.79 13.86 -6.94
N GLN A 99 4.99 14.23 -7.40
CA GLN A 99 6.20 14.28 -6.56
C GLN A 99 6.16 15.36 -5.47
N ARG A 100 5.22 16.31 -5.52
CA ARG A 100 5.06 17.32 -4.45
C ARG A 100 4.38 16.75 -3.20
N HIS A 101 3.58 15.70 -3.34
CA HIS A 101 2.81 15.12 -2.23
C HIS A 101 3.16 13.65 -1.95
N LEU A 102 3.83 12.96 -2.89
CA LEU A 102 4.15 11.54 -2.78
C LEU A 102 5.67 11.30 -2.82
N PRO A 103 6.17 10.27 -2.12
CA PRO A 103 7.56 9.82 -2.26
C PRO A 103 7.90 9.53 -3.73
N PHE A 104 9.15 9.80 -4.13
CA PHE A 104 9.63 9.66 -5.51
C PHE A 104 9.28 8.31 -6.15
N TRP A 105 9.47 7.20 -5.42
CA TRP A 105 9.16 5.85 -5.90
C TRP A 105 7.69 5.72 -6.30
N LEU A 106 6.78 6.24 -5.48
CA LEU A 106 5.35 6.09 -5.69
C LEU A 106 4.87 6.95 -6.86
N ALA A 107 5.38 8.17 -6.98
CA ALA A 107 5.09 9.03 -8.13
C ALA A 107 5.56 8.40 -9.45
N ASN A 108 6.79 7.86 -9.49
CA ASN A 108 7.32 7.20 -10.69
C ASN A 108 6.57 5.90 -11.01
N LEU A 109 6.16 5.13 -9.99
CA LEU A 109 5.35 3.92 -10.16
C LEU A 109 4.00 4.26 -10.80
N VAL A 110 3.28 5.24 -10.23
CA VAL A 110 1.97 5.65 -10.74
C VAL A 110 2.09 6.23 -12.15
N GLN A 111 3.06 7.10 -12.41
CA GLN A 111 3.20 7.73 -13.72
C GLN A 111 3.51 6.73 -14.84
N ARG A 112 4.32 5.69 -14.55
CA ARG A 112 4.67 4.64 -15.53
C ARG A 112 3.61 3.54 -15.63
N MET A 113 2.94 3.22 -14.53
CA MET A 113 1.93 2.17 -14.48
C MET A 113 0.50 2.71 -14.50
N ALA A 114 0.26 3.99 -14.83
CA ALA A 114 -1.08 4.58 -14.75
C ALA A 114 -2.14 3.74 -15.49
N LEU A 115 -1.79 3.24 -16.68
CA LEU A 115 -2.64 2.35 -17.47
C LEU A 115 -2.86 1.00 -16.76
N ALA A 116 -1.79 0.35 -16.31
CA ALA A 116 -1.85 -0.93 -15.62
C ALA A 116 -2.58 -0.83 -14.26
N LEU A 117 -2.37 0.25 -13.53
CA LEU A 117 -3.03 0.56 -12.26
C LEU A 117 -4.53 0.78 -12.49
N GLY A 118 -4.91 1.45 -13.59
CA GLY A 118 -6.29 1.55 -14.03
C GLY A 118 -6.94 0.17 -14.23
N VAL A 119 -6.24 -0.74 -14.91
CA VAL A 119 -6.71 -2.13 -15.09
C VAL A 119 -6.81 -2.87 -13.76
N ILE A 120 -5.82 -2.76 -12.89
CA ILE A 120 -5.84 -3.38 -11.56
C ILE A 120 -7.03 -2.87 -10.75
N VAL A 121 -7.26 -1.56 -10.72
CA VAL A 121 -8.40 -0.96 -10.02
C VAL A 121 -9.72 -1.45 -10.62
N ALA A 122 -9.81 -1.56 -11.95
CA ALA A 122 -10.98 -2.10 -12.62
C ALA A 122 -11.28 -3.56 -12.26
N ILE A 123 -10.26 -4.36 -11.91
CA ILE A 123 -10.42 -5.75 -11.44
C ILE A 123 -10.67 -5.81 -9.93
N VAL A 124 -10.00 -4.96 -9.15
CA VAL A 124 -10.13 -4.95 -7.67
C VAL A 124 -11.51 -4.45 -7.24
N LEU A 125 -12.10 -3.48 -7.95
CA LEU A 125 -13.45 -2.99 -7.69
C LEU A 125 -14.50 -4.11 -7.65
N PRO A 126 -14.67 -4.95 -8.69
CA PRO A 126 -15.60 -6.07 -8.62
C PRO A 126 -15.16 -7.13 -7.61
N LEU A 127 -13.85 -7.39 -7.44
CA LEU A 127 -13.36 -8.37 -6.47
C LEU A 127 -13.68 -7.98 -5.03
N SER A 128 -13.66 -6.69 -4.70
CA SER A 128 -14.06 -6.18 -3.39
C SER A 128 -15.50 -6.54 -3.02
N ARG A 129 -16.39 -6.70 -4.01
CA ARG A 129 -17.77 -7.16 -3.80
C ARG A 129 -17.89 -8.66 -3.55
N VAL A 130 -16.86 -9.43 -3.88
CA VAL A 130 -16.84 -10.90 -3.68
C VAL A 130 -16.26 -11.28 -2.30
N VAL A 131 -15.50 -10.39 -1.65
CA VAL A 131 -14.97 -10.64 -0.30
C VAL A 131 -16.07 -10.80 0.78
N PRO A 132 -17.12 -9.93 0.84
CA PRO A 132 -18.20 -10.10 1.81
C PRO A 132 -18.89 -11.46 1.77
N PRO A 133 -19.36 -11.98 0.61
CA PRO A 133 -20.00 -13.29 0.57
C PRO A 133 -19.03 -14.43 0.92
N LEU A 134 -17.77 -14.37 0.50
CA LEU A 134 -16.79 -15.40 0.89
C LEU A 134 -16.58 -15.45 2.41
N TYR A 135 -16.60 -14.29 3.07
CA TYR A 135 -16.52 -14.20 4.53
C TYR A 135 -17.77 -14.81 5.19
N THR A 136 -18.98 -14.53 4.67
CA THR A 136 -20.23 -15.11 5.20
C THR A 136 -20.25 -16.64 5.04
N PHE A 137 -19.86 -17.17 3.89
CA PHE A 137 -19.80 -18.62 3.65
C PHE A 137 -18.85 -19.33 4.62
N ARG A 138 -17.65 -18.77 4.86
CA ARG A 138 -16.65 -19.40 5.74
C ARG A 138 -17.12 -19.48 7.19
N VAL A 139 -17.81 -18.46 7.69
CA VAL A 139 -18.39 -18.46 9.05
C VAL A 139 -19.55 -19.46 9.12
N ARG A 140 -20.46 -19.44 8.13
CA ARG A 140 -21.64 -20.32 8.08
C ARG A 140 -21.26 -21.80 8.02
N SER A 141 -20.26 -22.18 7.22
CA SER A 141 -19.78 -23.58 7.14
C SER A 141 -19.21 -24.10 8.47
N ARG A 142 -18.65 -23.22 9.32
CA ARG A 142 -18.20 -23.63 10.65
C ARG A 142 -19.39 -23.94 11.57
N VAL A 143 -20.44 -23.13 11.53
CA VAL A 143 -21.68 -23.35 12.33
C VAL A 143 -22.38 -24.65 11.92
N PHE A 144 -22.53 -24.91 10.62
CA PHE A 144 -23.17 -26.13 10.12
C PHE A 144 -22.46 -27.43 10.53
N ARG A 145 -21.12 -27.40 10.64
CA ARG A 145 -20.37 -28.57 11.13
C ARG A 145 -20.72 -28.96 12.57
N TRP A 146 -20.94 -27.98 13.45
CA TRP A 146 -21.36 -28.23 14.83
C TRP A 146 -22.80 -28.72 14.91
N TYR A 147 -23.66 -28.19 14.04
CA TYR A 147 -25.04 -28.67 13.93
C TYR A 147 -25.09 -30.15 13.52
N GLY A 148 -24.27 -30.57 12.55
CA GLY A 148 -24.16 -31.98 12.17
C GLY A 148 -23.74 -32.90 13.33
N ARG A 149 -22.84 -32.42 14.20
CA ARG A 149 -22.40 -33.18 15.38
C ARG A 149 -23.50 -33.29 16.45
N LEU A 150 -24.27 -32.21 16.66
CA LEU A 150 -25.43 -32.24 17.54
C LEU A 150 -26.52 -33.20 17.03
N ARG A 151 -26.75 -33.22 15.72
CA ARG A 151 -27.71 -34.12 15.05
C ARG A 151 -27.31 -35.59 15.19
N ASP A 152 -26.02 -35.88 15.15
CA ASP A 152 -25.50 -37.24 15.33
C ASP A 152 -25.70 -37.74 16.78
N ILE A 153 -25.50 -36.88 17.77
CA ILE A 153 -25.80 -37.17 19.19
C ILE A 153 -27.29 -37.43 19.41
N GLU A 154 -28.17 -36.58 18.84
CA GLU A 154 -29.63 -36.76 18.87
C GLU A 154 -30.03 -38.10 18.23
N GLY A 155 -29.49 -38.42 17.05
CA GLY A 155 -29.79 -39.67 16.34
C GLY A 155 -29.29 -40.93 17.05
N ARG A 156 -28.20 -40.84 17.82
CA ARG A 156 -27.72 -41.94 18.69
C ARG A 156 -28.61 -42.12 19.91
N PHE A 157 -29.08 -41.03 20.50
CA PHE A 157 -30.02 -41.09 21.61
C PHE A 157 -31.37 -41.71 21.20
N ASP A 158 -31.94 -41.29 20.06
CA ASP A 158 -33.22 -41.81 19.56
C ASP A 158 -33.15 -43.29 19.17
N ARG A 159 -31.99 -43.77 18.71
CA ARG A 159 -31.72 -45.19 18.44
C ARG A 159 -31.41 -46.01 19.71
N GLN A 160 -31.33 -45.38 20.88
CA GLN A 160 -30.84 -45.97 22.14
C GLN A 160 -29.42 -46.56 22.02
N GLU A 161 -28.61 -46.05 21.09
CA GLU A 161 -27.25 -46.49 20.80
C GLU A 161 -26.20 -45.71 21.61
N GLY A 162 -26.42 -45.61 22.92
CA GLY A 162 -25.49 -44.94 23.84
C GLY A 162 -26.06 -44.74 25.23
N ASP A 163 -25.17 -44.75 26.22
CA ASP A 163 -25.51 -44.39 27.60
C ASP A 163 -25.81 -42.88 27.69
N ALA A 164 -26.87 -42.50 28.38
CA ALA A 164 -27.29 -41.10 28.52
C ALA A 164 -26.18 -40.24 29.15
N VAL A 165 -25.37 -40.84 30.04
CA VAL A 165 -24.24 -40.17 30.69
C VAL A 165 -23.12 -39.84 29.71
N SER A 166 -22.81 -40.73 28.75
CA SER A 166 -21.75 -40.48 27.76
C SER A 166 -22.19 -39.46 26.70
N LEU A 167 -23.46 -39.51 26.30
CA LEU A 167 -24.06 -38.53 25.37
C LEU A 167 -24.12 -37.13 25.98
N LEU A 168 -24.37 -37.01 27.30
CA LEU A 168 -24.33 -35.73 28.02
C LEU A 168 -22.90 -35.15 28.08
N ALA A 169 -21.88 -35.98 28.32
CA ALA A 169 -20.49 -35.52 28.31
C ALA A 169 -20.05 -35.03 26.91
N GLU A 170 -20.45 -35.74 25.86
CA GLU A 170 -20.17 -35.36 24.47
C GLU A 170 -20.88 -34.05 24.08
N LEU A 171 -22.07 -33.81 24.64
CA LEU A 171 -22.82 -32.56 24.48
C LEU A 171 -22.13 -31.38 25.19
N ASP A 172 -21.57 -31.60 26.38
CA ASP A 172 -20.83 -30.59 27.15
C ASP A 172 -19.55 -30.16 26.41
N GLU A 173 -18.82 -31.10 25.78
CA GLU A 173 -17.65 -30.79 24.94
C GLU A 173 -18.01 -29.89 23.76
N VAL A 174 -19.15 -30.17 23.10
CA VAL A 174 -19.64 -29.37 21.98
C VAL A 174 -20.00 -27.94 22.43
N GLU A 175 -20.66 -27.78 23.58
CA GLU A 175 -20.99 -26.46 24.13
C GLU A 175 -19.72 -25.67 24.50
N GLN A 176 -18.73 -26.33 25.08
CA GLN A 176 -17.47 -25.71 25.48
C GLN A 176 -16.65 -25.23 24.26
N GLN A 177 -16.61 -26.04 23.19
CA GLN A 177 -15.95 -25.67 21.93
C GLN A 177 -16.68 -24.54 21.19
N LEU A 178 -18.00 -24.46 21.30
CA LEU A 178 -18.81 -23.39 20.71
C LEU A 178 -18.58 -22.04 21.40
N SER A 179 -18.35 -22.03 22.72
CA SER A 179 -18.14 -20.81 23.52
C SER A 179 -16.88 -20.00 23.13
N HIS A 180 -15.88 -20.64 22.53
CA HIS A 180 -14.61 -20.01 22.16
C HIS A 180 -14.62 -19.36 20.77
N ILE A 181 -15.73 -19.44 20.03
CA ILE A 181 -15.81 -18.92 18.66
C ILE A 181 -16.36 -17.50 18.68
N HIS A 182 -15.53 -16.54 18.26
CA HIS A 182 -15.97 -15.16 18.02
C HIS A 182 -16.79 -15.10 16.72
N LEU A 183 -18.12 -15.05 16.83
CA LEU A 183 -19.02 -14.78 15.71
C LEU A 183 -19.34 -13.29 15.59
N PRO A 184 -19.37 -12.72 14.37
CA PRO A 184 -19.88 -11.36 14.13
C PRO A 184 -21.35 -11.24 14.56
N LEU A 185 -21.77 -10.05 15.02
CA LEU A 185 -23.12 -9.77 15.54
C LEU A 185 -24.25 -10.16 14.57
N SER A 186 -24.00 -10.18 13.26
CA SER A 186 -24.96 -10.60 12.23
C SER A 186 -25.37 -12.08 12.30
N TYR A 187 -24.64 -12.91 13.05
CA TYR A 187 -24.89 -14.35 13.19
C TYR A 187 -25.29 -14.74 14.62
N THR A 188 -25.63 -13.76 15.44
CA THR A 188 -26.03 -14.00 16.84
C THR A 188 -27.33 -14.83 16.91
N ASP A 189 -28.23 -14.65 15.95
CA ASP A 189 -29.50 -15.39 15.88
C ASP A 189 -29.29 -16.90 15.67
N GLU A 190 -28.38 -17.29 14.76
CA GLU A 190 -28.03 -18.70 14.53
C GLU A 190 -27.39 -19.34 15.76
N LEU A 191 -26.58 -18.58 16.50
CA LEU A 191 -25.96 -19.04 17.74
C LEU A 191 -26.98 -19.22 18.87
N TYR A 192 -27.96 -18.31 18.99
CA TYR A 192 -29.04 -18.45 19.96
C TYR A 192 -29.94 -19.64 19.65
N ALA A 193 -30.27 -19.89 18.38
CA ALA A 193 -31.00 -21.08 17.94
C ALA A 193 -30.23 -22.38 18.25
N LEU A 194 -28.92 -22.39 18.04
CA LEU A 194 -28.09 -23.55 18.37
C LEU A 194 -28.06 -23.82 19.88
N ARG A 195 -27.90 -22.77 20.70
CA ARG A 195 -27.91 -22.89 22.16
C ARG A 195 -29.25 -23.36 22.71
N SER A 196 -30.36 -22.86 22.18
CA SER A 196 -31.69 -23.29 22.62
C SER A 196 -31.93 -24.77 22.30
N HIS A 197 -31.50 -25.24 21.11
CA HIS A 197 -31.57 -26.64 20.72
C HIS A 197 -30.67 -27.53 21.60
N LEU A 198 -29.45 -27.09 21.90
CA LEU A 198 -28.53 -27.74 22.85
C LEU A 198 -29.19 -27.95 24.23
N GLN A 199 -29.84 -26.91 24.76
CA GLN A 199 -30.54 -27.01 26.04
C GLN A 199 -31.78 -27.90 26.00
N TRP A 200 -32.47 -27.99 24.85
CA TRP A 200 -33.58 -28.92 24.70
C TRP A 200 -33.10 -30.38 24.67
N VAL A 201 -32.05 -30.70 23.89
CA VAL A 201 -31.46 -32.05 23.85
C VAL A 201 -30.93 -32.47 25.23
N ARG A 202 -30.27 -31.56 25.96
CA ARG A 202 -29.80 -31.81 27.33
C ARG A 202 -30.94 -32.21 28.28
N ARG A 203 -32.09 -31.53 28.20
CA ARG A 203 -33.25 -31.80 29.04
C ARG A 203 -33.89 -33.15 28.69
N ARG A 204 -34.00 -33.46 27.40
CA ARG A 204 -34.48 -34.75 26.91
C ARG A 204 -33.59 -35.92 27.37
N LEU A 205 -32.27 -35.74 27.31
CA LEU A 205 -31.29 -36.72 27.83
C LEU A 205 -31.38 -36.94 29.35
N ARG A 206 -31.83 -35.93 30.11
CA ARG A 206 -32.03 -36.02 31.57
C ARG A 206 -33.40 -36.56 31.98
N GLY A 207 -34.29 -36.83 31.03
CA GLY A 207 -35.64 -37.33 31.31
C GLY A 207 -36.62 -36.28 31.85
N GLU A 208 -36.34 -34.99 31.63
CA GLU A 208 -37.26 -33.90 32.02
C GLU A 208 -38.46 -33.80 31.06
N PRO A 209 -39.65 -33.34 31.52
CA PRO A 209 -40.86 -33.27 30.71
C PRO A 209 -40.67 -32.38 29.47
N ASP A 210 -41.07 -32.91 28.31
CA ASP A 210 -40.91 -32.28 27.00
C ASP A 210 -41.78 -31.01 26.89
N LEU A 211 -41.14 -29.85 26.86
CA LEU A 211 -41.81 -28.55 26.68
C LEU A 211 -42.06 -28.21 25.21
N GLY A 212 -41.95 -29.19 24.31
CA GLY A 212 -42.11 -29.01 22.88
C GLY A 212 -40.80 -28.58 22.21
N GLU A 213 -40.64 -29.02 20.97
CA GLU A 213 -39.45 -28.75 20.16
C GLU A 213 -39.29 -27.24 19.89
N PRO A 214 -38.08 -26.66 20.00
CA PRO A 214 -37.87 -25.25 19.71
C PRO A 214 -38.22 -24.92 18.25
N ALA A 215 -39.10 -23.92 18.06
CA ALA A 215 -39.64 -23.54 16.75
C ALA A 215 -38.60 -23.04 15.73
N ASP A 216 -37.42 -22.61 16.19
CA ASP A 216 -36.39 -21.97 15.37
C ASP A 216 -35.24 -22.95 15.04
N ARG A 217 -35.59 -24.12 14.50
CA ARG A 217 -34.60 -25.08 13.99
C ARG A 217 -33.86 -24.44 12.81
N PRO A 218 -32.51 -24.38 12.81
CA PRO A 218 -31.76 -23.74 11.73
C PRO A 218 -31.91 -24.43 10.37
N ASP A 219 -32.44 -25.67 10.33
CA ASP A 219 -32.76 -26.43 9.12
C ASP A 219 -34.06 -25.95 8.42
N ASN A 220 -34.96 -25.27 9.15
CA ASN A 220 -36.23 -24.75 8.60
C ASN A 220 -36.08 -23.38 7.91
N ARG A 221 -34.89 -22.76 7.93
CA ARG A 221 -34.67 -21.45 7.32
C ARG A 221 -34.21 -21.61 5.86
N PRO A 222 -34.95 -21.06 4.87
CA PRO A 222 -34.53 -21.11 3.48
C PRO A 222 -33.17 -20.43 3.31
N ALA A 223 -32.30 -21.02 2.49
CA ALA A 223 -31.03 -20.43 2.11
C ALA A 223 -31.29 -19.18 1.27
N ALA A 224 -31.30 -18.01 1.92
CA ALA A 224 -31.22 -16.72 1.26
C ALA A 224 -29.81 -16.46 0.72
#